data_AF-A0A1Q4VC72-F1
#
_entry.id   AF-A0A1Q4VC72-F1
#
_cell.length_a   1.000
_cell.length_b   1.000
_cell.length_c   1.000
_cell.angle_alpha   90.00
_cell.angle_beta   90.00
_cell.angle_gamma   90.00
#
_symmetry.space_group_name_H-M   'P 1'
#
loop_
_entity.id
_entity.type
_entity.pdbx_description
1 polymer ?
#
loop_
_entity_poly.entity_id
_entity_poly.type
_entity_poly.pdbx_seq_one_letter_code
_entity_poly.pdbx_strand_id
1 'polypeptide(L)'
;MVRDRMDRFDIEYDVYHADRERAVQLALLVREKFLEDLPGLTVGPAEVLDVEEITSPRYYPDSTSREHMYGGEVSVFFVES
;
A
#
# COMPACT_ATOMS: atom_id res chain seq x y z
N MET A 1 -6.65 -0.29 23.62
CA MET A 1 -5.39 -0.75 23.01
C MET A 1 -4.29 0.22 23.44
N VAL A 2 -3.18 -0.28 23.98
CA VAL A 2 -2.08 0.58 24.46
C VAL A 2 -1.12 0.82 23.30
N ARG A 3 -1.04 2.07 22.81
CA ARG A 3 -0.17 2.44 21.66
C ARG A 3 1.32 2.17 21.86
N ASP A 4 1.77 2.02 23.10
CA ASP A 4 3.16 1.70 23.49
C ASP A 4 3.64 0.35 22.92
N ARG A 5 2.74 -0.55 22.51
CA ARG A 5 3.12 -1.83 21.89
C ARG A 5 2.97 -1.89 20.37
N MET A 6 2.54 -0.80 19.73
CA MET A 6 2.29 -0.77 18.28
C MET A 6 3.56 -0.41 17.53
N ASP A 7 4.02 -1.32 16.68
CA ASP A 7 5.02 -1.02 15.67
C ASP A 7 4.33 -0.46 14.42
N ARG A 8 5.08 0.35 13.66
CA ARG A 8 4.65 0.94 12.39
C ARG A 8 5.74 0.75 11.34
N PHE A 9 5.33 0.42 10.12
CA PHE A 9 6.17 0.57 8.95
C PHE A 9 5.38 1.17 7.78
N ASP A 10 6.09 1.87 6.90
CA ASP A 10 5.51 2.50 5.72
C ASP A 10 5.91 1.69 4.48
N ILE A 11 4.94 1.48 3.59
CA ILE A 11 5.12 0.78 2.31
C ILE A 11 4.86 1.79 1.21
N GLU A 12 5.89 2.07 0.42
CA GLU A 12 5.74 2.68 -0.91
C GLU A 12 5.53 1.56 -1.93
N TYR A 13 4.55 1.73 -2.81
CA TYR A 13 4.30 0.81 -3.92
C TYR A 13 4.20 1.56 -5.23
N ASP A 14 4.81 0.98 -6.26
CA ASP A 14 4.74 1.44 -7.64
C ASP A 14 4.15 0.34 -8.52
N VAL A 15 3.25 0.75 -9.41
CA VAL A 15 2.67 -0.13 -10.41
C VAL A 15 2.92 0.43 -11.81
N TYR A 16 3.21 -0.46 -12.75
CA TYR A 16 3.60 -0.12 -14.12
C TYR A 16 2.67 -0.82 -15.09
N HIS A 17 2.25 -0.11 -16.14
CA HIS A 17 1.52 -0.71 -17.25
C HIS A 17 1.65 0.12 -18.54
N ALA A 18 1.71 -0.54 -19.70
CA ALA A 18 1.79 0.14 -21.01
C ALA A 18 0.55 1.00 -21.35
N ASP A 19 -0.61 0.66 -20.76
CA ASP A 19 -1.86 1.43 -20.84
C ASP A 19 -2.13 2.19 -19.54
N ARG A 20 -2.43 3.48 -19.64
CA ARG A 20 -2.59 4.38 -18.47
C ARG A 20 -3.81 4.04 -17.62
N GLU A 21 -4.92 3.65 -18.25
CA GLU A 21 -6.15 3.32 -17.54
C GLU A 21 -5.95 2.05 -16.71
N ARG A 22 -5.26 1.07 -17.28
CA ARG A 22 -4.88 -0.15 -16.55
C ARG A 22 -3.87 0.13 -15.43
N ALA A 23 -2.93 1.05 -15.62
CA ALA A 23 -2.00 1.45 -14.56
C ALA A 23 -2.73 2.02 -13.34
N VAL A 24 -3.70 2.93 -13.55
CA VAL A 24 -4.48 3.50 -12.44
C VAL A 24 -5.41 2.47 -11.80
N GLN A 25 -6.04 1.59 -12.58
CA GLN A 25 -6.87 0.50 -12.05
C GLN A 25 -6.05 -0.42 -11.14
N LEU A 26 -4.83 -0.77 -11.55
CA LEU A 26 -3.94 -1.60 -10.74
C LEU A 26 -3.52 -0.88 -9.44
N ALA A 27 -3.23 0.41 -9.50
CA ALA A 27 -2.86 1.19 -8.32
C ALA A 27 -3.99 1.30 -7.30
N LEU A 28 -5.24 1.47 -7.78
CA LEU A 28 -6.44 1.48 -6.95
C LEU A 28 -6.72 0.11 -6.35
N LEU A 29 -6.50 -0.97 -7.10
CA LEU A 29 -6.63 -2.34 -6.59
C LEU A 29 -5.62 -2.61 -5.47
N VAL A 30 -4.34 -2.23 -5.65
CA VAL A 30 -3.30 -2.40 -4.62
C VAL A 30 -3.67 -1.61 -3.36
N ARG A 31 -4.12 -0.36 -3.51
CA ARG A 31 -4.64 0.46 -2.42
C ARG A 31 -5.77 -0.24 -1.65
N GLU A 32 -6.78 -0.72 -2.36
CA GLU A 32 -7.93 -1.43 -1.77
C GLU A 32 -7.47 -2.67 -1.01
N LYS A 33 -6.55 -3.47 -1.58
CA LYS A 33 -5.99 -4.65 -0.91
C LYS A 33 -5.26 -4.30 0.38
N PHE A 34 -4.51 -3.21 0.42
CA PHE A 34 -3.86 -2.78 1.65
C PHE A 34 -4.86 -2.28 2.69
N LEU A 35 -5.81 -1.44 2.30
CA LEU A 35 -6.72 -0.78 3.24
C LEU A 35 -7.84 -1.69 3.75
N GLU A 36 -8.37 -2.58 2.91
CA GLU A 36 -9.58 -3.34 3.22
C GLU A 36 -9.30 -4.80 3.58
N ASP A 37 -8.26 -5.41 2.97
CA ASP A 37 -8.02 -6.85 3.16
C ASP A 37 -6.94 -7.14 4.20
N LEU A 38 -6.01 -6.21 4.46
CA LEU A 38 -4.88 -6.44 5.37
C LEU A 38 -5.20 -6.26 6.86
N PRO A 39 -6.03 -5.29 7.30
CA PRO A 39 -6.36 -5.12 8.72
C PRO A 39 -6.99 -6.37 9.33
N GLY A 40 -6.54 -6.74 10.54
CA GLY A 40 -7.01 -7.92 11.27
C GLY A 40 -6.41 -9.25 10.81
N LEU A 41 -5.54 -9.25 9.81
CA LEU A 41 -4.81 -10.46 9.42
C LEU A 41 -3.60 -10.71 10.32
N THR A 42 -3.35 -11.99 10.62
CA THR A 42 -2.09 -12.45 11.21
C THR A 42 -1.14 -12.92 10.11
N VAL A 43 0.06 -12.33 10.08
CA VAL A 43 1.14 -12.67 9.14
C VAL A 43 2.37 -13.10 9.95
N GLY A 44 2.58 -14.41 10.05
CA GLY A 44 3.65 -14.95 10.89
C GLY A 44 3.41 -14.59 12.37
N PRO A 45 4.37 -13.98 13.08
CA PRO A 45 4.18 -13.52 14.44
C PRO A 45 3.52 -12.14 14.54
N ALA A 46 3.14 -11.49 13.44
CA ALA A 46 2.56 -10.14 13.46
C ALA A 46 1.04 -10.18 13.29
N GLU A 47 0.30 -9.47 14.14
CA GLU A 47 -1.12 -9.14 13.93
C GLU A 47 -1.23 -7.71 13.41
N VAL A 48 -1.82 -7.55 12.22
CA VAL A 48 -2.06 -6.23 11.63
C VAL A 48 -3.28 -5.60 12.30
N LEU A 49 -3.08 -4.45 12.92
CA LEU A 49 -4.12 -3.74 13.66
C LEU A 49 -4.89 -2.79 12.76
N ASP A 50 -4.18 -2.05 11.91
CA ASP A 50 -4.76 -1.05 11.03
C ASP A 50 -3.81 -0.73 9.86
N VAL A 51 -4.37 -0.18 8.79
CA VAL A 51 -3.61 0.36 7.66
C VAL A 51 -4.18 1.71 7.27
N GLU A 52 -3.33 2.73 7.27
CA GLU A 52 -3.71 4.10 6.88
C GLU A 52 -3.06 4.47 5.55
N GLU A 53 -3.80 5.20 4.72
CA GLU A 53 -3.25 5.81 3.51
C GLU A 53 -2.41 7.04 3.86
N ILE A 54 -1.14 7.05 3.44
CA ILE A 54 -0.26 8.23 3.52
C ILE A 54 -0.42 9.07 2.25
N THR A 55 -0.30 8.43 1.09
CA THR A 55 -0.40 9.08 -0.21
C THR A 55 -1.26 8.26 -1.15
N SER A 56 -2.37 8.84 -1.64
CA SER A 56 -3.21 8.20 -2.64
C SER A 56 -2.50 8.00 -3.97
N PRO A 57 -2.87 6.96 -4.75
CA PRO A 57 -2.30 6.70 -6.07
C PRO A 57 -2.19 7.94 -6.94
N ARG A 58 -0.95 8.30 -7.29
CA ARG A 58 -0.64 9.44 -8.15
C ARG A 58 0.21 9.01 -9.33
N TYR A 59 0.00 9.71 -10.45
CA TYR A 59 0.69 9.40 -11.69
C TYR A 59 2.12 9.93 -11.65
N TYR A 60 3.07 9.04 -11.94
CA TYR A 60 4.48 9.38 -12.11
C TYR A 60 4.90 8.94 -13.51
N PRO A 61 5.12 9.88 -14.44
CA PRO A 61 5.59 9.51 -15.76
C PRO A 61 7.05 9.01 -15.66
N ASP A 62 7.28 7.74 -15.98
CA ASP A 62 8.63 7.23 -16.19
C ASP A 62 9.04 7.42 -17.65
N SER A 63 9.95 8.37 -17.88
CA SER A 63 10.49 8.67 -19.20
C SER A 63 11.34 7.53 -19.79
N THR A 64 11.68 6.52 -18.99
CA THR A 64 12.62 5.45 -19.34
C THR A 64 11.91 4.18 -19.78
N SER A 65 10.89 3.71 -19.04
CA SER A 65 10.22 2.43 -19.31
C SER A 65 9.22 2.48 -20.47
N ARG A 66 8.82 3.66 -20.94
CA ARG A 66 7.67 3.86 -21.86
C ARG A 66 6.34 3.37 -21.27
N GLU A 67 6.31 2.99 -20.00
CA GLU A 67 5.12 2.55 -19.28
C GLU A 67 4.54 3.71 -18.47
N HIS A 68 3.25 3.63 -18.19
CA HIS A 68 2.60 4.49 -17.22
C HIS A 68 2.83 3.94 -15.82
N MET A 69 3.32 4.78 -14.92
CA MET A 69 3.51 4.42 -13.53
C MET A 69 2.55 5.21 -12.64
N TYR A 70 1.96 4.51 -11.68
CA TYR A 70 1.26 5.10 -10.56
C TYR A 70 1.88 4.56 -9.29
N GLY A 71 2.02 5.41 -8.28
CA GLY A 71 2.51 4.97 -6.97
C GLY A 71 1.73 5.61 -5.83
N GLY A 72 1.77 4.95 -4.69
CA GLY A 72 1.09 5.34 -3.46
C GLY A 72 1.87 4.86 -2.25
N GLU A 73 1.40 5.26 -1.09
CA GLU A 73 2.07 4.96 0.17
C GLU A 73 1.04 4.68 1.27
N VAL A 74 1.27 3.64 2.05
CA VAL A 74 0.44 3.25 3.21
C VAL A 74 1.31 3.04 4.44
N SER A 75 0.79 3.34 5.61
CA SER A 75 1.37 2.91 6.89
C SER A 75 0.62 1.71 7.43
N VAL A 76 1.35 0.69 7.83
CA VAL A 76 0.82 -0.51 8.47
C VAL A 76 1.17 -0.48 9.95
N PHE A 77 0.17 -0.66 10.80
CA PHE A 77 0.33 -0.77 12.24
C PHE A 77 0.12 -2.20 12.69
N PHE A 78 1.01 -2.71 13.54
CA PHE A 78 0.97 -4.11 13.95
C PHE A 78 1.52 -4.33 15.37
N VAL A 79 1.29 -5.52 15.90
CA VAL A 79 1.88 -6.02 17.16
C VAL A 79 2.47 -7.40 16.95
N GLU A 80 3.50 -7.75 17.71
CA GLU A 80 3.97 -9.14 17.81
C GLU A 80 3.00 -9.95 18.69
N SER A 81 2.62 -11.14 18.21
CA SER A 81 1.70 -12.10 18.83
C SER A 81 2.40 -13.11 19.72
#